data_AF-A0A7Y5QHM1-F1
#
_entry.id   AF-A0A7Y5QHM1-F1
#
_cell.length_a   1.000
_cell.length_b   1.000
_cell.length_c   1.000
_cell.angle_alpha   90.00
_cell.angle_beta   90.00
_cell.angle_gamma   90.00
#
_symmetry.space_group_name_H-M   'P 1'
#
loop_
_entity.id
_entity.type
_entity.pdbx_description
1 polymer ?
#
loop_
_entity_poly.entity_id
_entity_poly.type
_entity_poly.pdbx_seq_one_letter_code
_entity_poly.pdbx_strand_id
1 'polypeptide(L)'
;MMTFPLPLESLLGQWGAYGVYLLIGIAFGAVLEMAGFAVSTKLAAQFYFKDMTVLKVMFTGIVVAMLLVFLATGLGLLDYNLVYVNPTYLWPGILGGLIMGVGFILGGFCPGTSLVAAATLKLDGILFALGAFFGIFLFGETVGFYEPFWNSSYLGRFTLMELFNSETGVIVVAVVLMALAAFALSEVAERVIGKQGKAIRPRWRYGLAGGAVALSAAVAFIGQPSNADRWNMLEAAKQPLLDTRAVYVHPAEMLTWMNDPKIVNILVDVRGEAEYNLFHIRDARHVPYAELDAVVEEFNALPDNALVFVMSSDEVQATQAWKYLVAEGVVNVYILEGGVNNWIALYGEGAFPALATPAADQLAYAIPIAYGASHPAASPHADRFLFDFEKRVVLTLKRGPASGGCG
;
A
#
# COMPACT_ATOMS: atom_id res chain seq x y z
N MET A 1 -7.08 19.32 -5.11
CA MET A 1 -6.03 19.33 -6.15
C MET A 1 -6.02 17.96 -6.82
N MET A 2 -5.70 17.84 -8.12
CA MET A 2 -5.56 16.52 -8.74
C MET A 2 -4.33 15.83 -8.14
N THR A 3 -4.54 14.99 -7.14
CA THR A 3 -3.48 14.18 -6.54
C THR A 3 -3.15 13.05 -7.51
N PHE A 4 -1.86 12.88 -7.80
CA PHE A 4 -1.38 11.70 -8.52
C PHE A 4 -1.62 10.44 -7.67
N PRO A 5 -1.90 9.28 -8.29
CA PRO A 5 -1.89 8.99 -9.73
C PRO A 5 -3.10 9.54 -10.52
N LEU A 6 -2.85 10.05 -11.73
CA LEU A 6 -3.89 10.58 -12.61
C LEU A 6 -4.75 9.44 -13.20
N PRO A 7 -6.09 9.54 -13.16
CA PRO A 7 -6.97 8.59 -13.81
C PRO A 7 -7.00 8.85 -15.33
N LEU A 8 -5.94 8.41 -16.03
CA LEU A 8 -5.72 8.66 -17.46
C LEU A 8 -6.90 8.22 -18.33
N GLU A 9 -7.56 7.12 -17.99
CA GLU A 9 -8.73 6.63 -18.71
C GLU A 9 -9.91 7.61 -18.64
N SER A 10 -10.15 8.22 -17.47
CA SER A 10 -11.23 9.19 -17.30
C SER A 10 -10.92 10.55 -17.93
N LEU A 11 -9.63 10.89 -18.06
CA LEU A 11 -9.18 12.19 -18.56
C LEU A 11 -8.96 12.21 -20.09
N LEU A 12 -8.39 11.15 -20.64
CA LEU A 12 -7.96 11.06 -22.05
C LEU A 12 -8.74 10.00 -22.85
N GLY A 13 -9.63 9.24 -22.19
CA GLY A 13 -10.27 8.05 -22.76
C GLY A 13 -9.31 6.86 -22.84
N GLN A 14 -9.86 5.67 -23.12
CA GLN A 14 -9.08 4.42 -23.23
C GLN A 14 -7.95 4.52 -24.28
N TRP A 15 -8.25 5.04 -25.46
CA TRP A 15 -7.27 5.19 -26.54
C TRP A 15 -6.16 6.19 -26.20
N GLY A 16 -6.51 7.28 -25.52
CA GLY A 16 -5.53 8.27 -25.05
C GLY A 16 -4.60 7.69 -23.98
N ALA A 17 -5.15 6.92 -23.03
CA ALA A 17 -4.37 6.21 -22.03
C ALA A 17 -3.40 5.19 -22.65
N TYR A 18 -3.87 4.39 -23.61
CA TYR A 18 -3.01 3.45 -24.35
C TYR A 18 -1.92 4.15 -25.16
N GLY A 19 -2.21 5.31 -25.75
CA GLY A 19 -1.21 6.14 -26.42
C GLY A 19 -0.09 6.60 -25.47
N VAL A 20 -0.45 7.03 -24.26
CA VAL A 20 0.52 7.41 -23.22
C VAL A 20 1.36 6.20 -22.79
N TYR A 21 0.74 5.05 -22.52
CA TYR A 21 1.48 3.83 -22.14
C TYR A 21 2.42 3.36 -23.24
N LEU A 22 2.00 3.43 -24.50
CA LEU A 22 2.85 3.09 -25.65
C LEU A 22 4.06 4.03 -25.75
N LEU A 23 3.85 5.34 -25.61
CA LEU A 23 4.95 6.32 -25.64
C LEU A 23 5.96 6.10 -24.52
N ILE A 24 5.48 5.83 -23.29
CA ILE A 24 6.34 5.50 -22.15
C ILE A 24 7.13 4.22 -22.43
N GLY A 25 6.47 3.18 -22.96
CA GLY A 25 7.13 1.92 -23.34
C GLY A 25 8.21 2.09 -24.40
N ILE A 26 7.94 2.87 -25.46
CA ILE A 26 8.91 3.19 -26.52
C ILE A 26 10.09 3.98 -25.94
N ALA A 27 9.82 5.00 -25.12
CA ALA A 27 10.86 5.80 -24.49
C ALA A 27 11.73 4.95 -23.55
N PHE A 28 11.11 4.08 -22.75
CA PHE A 28 11.82 3.16 -21.86
C PHE A 28 12.69 2.17 -22.65
N GLY A 29 12.16 1.54 -23.70
CA GLY A 29 12.91 0.64 -24.58
C GLY A 29 14.08 1.33 -25.28
N ALA A 30 13.88 2.56 -25.77
CA ALA A 30 14.94 3.36 -26.39
C ALA A 30 16.06 3.67 -25.39
N VAL A 31 15.72 4.02 -24.14
CA VAL A 31 16.73 4.26 -23.08
C VAL A 31 17.52 2.99 -22.77
N LEU A 32 16.89 1.82 -22.70
CA LEU A 32 17.57 0.55 -22.48
C LEU A 32 18.51 0.17 -23.63
N GLU A 33 18.10 0.41 -24.88
CA GLU A 33 18.94 0.19 -26.07
C GLU A 33 20.15 1.14 -26.08
N MET A 34 19.93 2.44 -25.82
CA MET A 34 20.99 3.44 -25.74
C MET A 34 22.00 3.14 -24.61
N ALA A 35 21.54 2.56 -23.50
CA ALA A 35 22.41 2.08 -22.43
C ALA A 35 23.22 0.82 -22.81
N GLY A 36 22.87 0.16 -23.91
CA GLY A 36 23.53 -1.04 -24.42
C GLY A 36 23.07 -2.34 -23.75
N PHE A 37 21.88 -2.35 -23.13
CA PHE A 37 21.33 -3.53 -22.45
C PHE A 37 20.72 -4.57 -23.39
N ALA A 38 20.71 -4.33 -24.71
CA ALA A 38 20.35 -5.38 -25.66
C ALA A 38 21.54 -6.26 -26.06
N VAL A 39 22.71 -6.12 -25.43
CA VAL A 39 23.90 -6.92 -25.74
C VAL A 39 24.24 -7.82 -24.55
N SER A 40 24.05 -9.12 -24.71
CA SER A 40 24.28 -10.15 -23.67
C SER A 40 25.68 -10.09 -23.07
N THR A 41 26.71 -9.82 -23.87
CA THR A 41 28.10 -9.76 -23.40
C THR A 41 28.35 -8.62 -22.40
N LYS A 42 27.64 -7.49 -22.52
CA LYS A 42 27.73 -6.40 -21.55
C LYS A 42 27.08 -6.77 -20.22
N LEU A 43 25.94 -7.46 -20.25
CA LEU A 43 25.26 -7.93 -19.04
C LEU A 43 26.06 -9.03 -18.34
N ALA A 44 26.62 -9.97 -19.10
CA ALA A 44 27.50 -11.00 -18.56
C ALA A 44 28.79 -10.41 -17.95
N ALA A 45 29.33 -9.34 -18.54
CA ALA A 45 30.56 -8.68 -18.06
C ALA A 45 30.45 -8.10 -16.64
N GLN A 46 29.23 -7.83 -16.16
CA GLN A 46 28.98 -7.44 -14.78
C GLN A 46 29.44 -8.52 -13.79
N PHE A 47 29.12 -9.79 -14.03
CA PHE A 47 29.50 -10.91 -13.16
C PHE A 47 31.01 -11.14 -13.12
N TYR A 48 31.71 -10.74 -14.19
CA TYR A 48 33.18 -10.76 -14.25
C TYR A 48 33.83 -9.49 -13.70
N PHE A 49 33.06 -8.57 -13.13
CA PHE A 49 33.52 -7.26 -12.64
C PHE A 49 34.27 -6.43 -13.70
N LYS A 50 34.00 -6.69 -14.98
CA LYS A 50 34.66 -5.99 -16.10
C LYS A 50 33.89 -4.75 -16.52
N ASP A 51 32.56 -4.79 -16.47
CA ASP A 51 31.69 -3.67 -16.85
C ASP A 51 30.53 -3.57 -15.84
N MET A 52 30.51 -2.51 -15.02
CA MET A 52 29.47 -2.29 -14.01
C MET A 52 28.34 -1.36 -14.47
N THR A 53 28.14 -1.25 -15.78
CA THR A 53 27.09 -0.39 -16.35
C THR A 53 25.70 -0.77 -15.83
N VAL A 54 25.39 -2.06 -15.71
CA VAL A 54 24.08 -2.52 -15.22
C VAL A 54 23.83 -2.04 -13.79
N LEU A 55 24.81 -2.22 -12.89
CA LEU A 55 24.72 -1.73 -11.51
C LEU A 55 24.43 -0.23 -11.49
N LYS A 56 25.24 0.54 -12.23
CA LYS A 56 25.20 2.00 -12.19
C LYS A 56 23.87 2.55 -12.70
N VAL A 57 23.38 2.07 -13.85
CA VAL A 57 22.14 2.59 -14.44
C VAL A 57 20.92 2.18 -13.62
N MET A 58 20.84 0.91 -13.17
CA MET A 58 19.69 0.44 -12.40
C MET A 58 19.58 1.14 -11.04
N PHE A 59 20.66 1.23 -10.28
CA PHE A 59 20.65 1.96 -9.00
C PHE A 59 20.39 3.45 -9.19
N THR A 60 20.87 4.07 -10.27
CA THR A 60 20.55 5.47 -10.57
C THR A 60 19.06 5.64 -10.82
N GLY A 61 18.45 4.75 -11.61
CA GLY A 61 17.01 4.75 -11.85
C GLY A 61 16.21 4.60 -10.55
N ILE A 62 16.60 3.66 -9.68
CA ILE A 62 15.97 3.44 -8.37
C ILE A 62 16.07 4.69 -7.50
N VAL A 63 17.26 5.29 -7.38
CA VAL A 63 17.48 6.48 -6.55
C VAL A 63 16.70 7.68 -7.08
N VAL A 64 16.71 7.91 -8.39
CA VAL A 64 15.97 9.02 -9.01
C VAL A 64 14.46 8.83 -8.83
N ALA A 65 13.93 7.62 -9.08
CA ALA A 65 12.52 7.32 -8.88
C ALA A 65 12.12 7.51 -7.41
N MET A 66 12.91 6.98 -6.47
CA MET A 66 12.68 7.11 -5.03
C MET A 66 12.65 8.59 -4.61
N LEU A 67 13.64 9.38 -5.02
CA LEU A 67 13.70 10.81 -4.68
C LEU A 67 12.51 11.58 -5.25
N LEU A 68 12.13 11.33 -6.51
CA LEU A 68 11.01 12.00 -7.15
C LEU A 68 9.67 11.62 -6.51
N VAL A 69 9.46 10.34 -6.19
CA VAL A 69 8.23 9.86 -5.55
C VAL A 69 8.09 10.47 -4.15
N PHE A 70 9.10 10.35 -3.29
CA PHE A 70 9.00 10.87 -1.92
C PHE A 70 8.98 12.39 -1.86
N LEU A 71 9.63 13.08 -2.80
CA LEU A 71 9.49 14.54 -2.94
C LEU A 71 8.08 14.92 -3.38
N ALA A 72 7.50 14.21 -4.36
CA ALA A 72 6.13 14.47 -4.81
C ALA A 72 5.10 14.20 -3.69
N THR A 73 5.32 13.17 -2.87
CA THR A 73 4.49 12.90 -1.68
C THR A 73 4.66 13.98 -0.61
N GLY A 74 5.90 14.39 -0.31
CA GLY A 74 6.17 15.46 0.65
C GLY A 74 5.58 16.82 0.23
N LEU A 75 5.52 17.10 -1.07
CA LEU A 75 4.88 18.30 -1.63
C LEU A 75 3.35 18.18 -1.75
N GLY A 76 2.75 17.04 -1.36
CA GLY A 76 1.31 16.79 -1.47
C GLY A 76 0.80 16.63 -2.90
N LEU A 77 1.69 16.41 -3.87
CA LEU A 77 1.34 16.19 -5.29
C LEU A 77 0.91 14.75 -5.56
N LEU A 78 1.45 13.80 -4.80
CA LEU A 78 1.22 12.37 -4.98
C LEU A 78 0.77 11.71 -3.67
N ASP A 79 -0.34 10.97 -3.73
CA ASP A 79 -0.83 10.19 -2.60
C ASP A 79 -0.13 8.82 -2.57
N TYR A 80 0.66 8.57 -1.53
CA TYR A 80 1.42 7.34 -1.38
C TYR A 80 0.54 6.11 -1.11
N ASN A 81 -0.70 6.30 -0.63
CA ASN A 81 -1.63 5.20 -0.37
C ASN A 81 -2.22 4.63 -1.66
N LEU A 82 -2.23 5.41 -2.74
CA LEU A 82 -2.68 4.98 -4.05
C LEU A 82 -1.58 4.27 -4.86
N VAL A 83 -0.32 4.32 -4.40
CA VAL A 83 0.81 3.64 -5.04
C VAL A 83 0.85 2.19 -4.59
N TYR A 84 0.82 1.27 -5.56
CA TYR A 84 0.96 -0.15 -5.26
C TYR A 84 2.38 -0.45 -4.78
N VAL A 85 2.47 -1.12 -3.63
CA VAL A 85 3.69 -1.76 -3.19
C VAL A 85 3.40 -3.25 -3.11
N ASN A 86 4.18 -4.05 -3.83
CA ASN A 86 3.99 -5.49 -3.86
C ASN A 86 4.17 -6.09 -2.46
N PRO A 87 3.29 -7.01 -2.05
CA PRO A 87 3.45 -7.71 -0.77
C PRO A 87 4.72 -8.58 -0.78
N THR A 88 5.31 -8.73 0.40
CA THR A 88 6.56 -9.47 0.60
C THR A 88 6.27 -10.90 1.04
N TYR A 89 6.61 -11.85 0.17
CA TYR A 89 6.70 -13.27 0.48
C TYR A 89 8.17 -13.66 0.59
N LEU A 90 8.67 -13.84 1.81
CA LEU A 90 10.12 -13.92 2.03
C LEU A 90 10.74 -15.18 1.40
N TRP A 91 10.23 -16.37 1.71
CA TRP A 91 10.79 -17.62 1.21
C TRP A 91 10.58 -17.84 -0.30
N PRO A 92 9.38 -17.64 -0.85
CA PRO A 92 9.16 -17.69 -2.30
C PRO A 92 9.98 -16.63 -3.03
N GLY A 93 10.11 -15.43 -2.47
CA GLY A 93 10.92 -14.35 -3.03
C GLY A 93 12.40 -14.70 -3.10
N ILE A 94 12.98 -15.30 -2.04
CA ILE A 94 14.38 -15.75 -2.05
C ILE A 94 14.60 -16.85 -3.10
N LEU A 95 13.74 -17.88 -3.12
CA LEU A 95 13.88 -18.98 -4.06
C LEU A 95 13.68 -18.52 -5.51
N GLY A 96 12.63 -17.75 -5.77
CA GLY A 96 12.33 -17.19 -7.09
C GLY A 96 13.44 -16.25 -7.56
N GLY A 97 13.96 -15.40 -6.67
CA GLY A 97 15.09 -14.52 -6.95
C GLY A 97 16.37 -15.28 -7.30
N LEU A 98 16.65 -16.40 -6.63
CA LEU A 98 17.79 -17.26 -6.93
C LEU A 98 17.65 -17.94 -8.29
N ILE A 99 16.47 -18.51 -8.59
CA ILE A 99 16.18 -19.14 -9.89
C ILE A 99 16.30 -18.11 -11.02
N MET A 100 15.71 -16.93 -10.83
CA MET A 100 15.79 -15.82 -11.78
C MET A 100 17.25 -15.38 -11.97
N GLY A 101 18.04 -15.29 -10.90
CA GLY A 101 19.47 -14.97 -10.96
C GLY A 101 20.29 -15.99 -11.76
N VAL A 102 20.04 -17.29 -11.58
CA VAL A 102 20.67 -18.34 -12.39
C VAL A 102 20.26 -18.21 -13.85
N GLY A 103 18.98 -17.98 -14.14
CA GLY A 103 18.48 -17.73 -15.49
C GLY A 103 19.15 -16.52 -16.15
N PHE A 104 19.35 -15.44 -15.39
CA PHE A 104 20.05 -14.24 -15.86
C PHE A 104 21.52 -14.51 -16.19
N ILE A 105 22.23 -15.31 -15.37
CA ILE A 105 23.64 -15.69 -15.65
C ILE A 105 23.74 -16.54 -16.92
N LEU A 106 22.83 -17.50 -17.09
CA LEU A 106 22.83 -18.41 -18.24
C LEU A 106 22.42 -17.73 -19.55
N GLY A 107 21.38 -16.89 -19.49
CA GLY A 107 20.82 -16.23 -20.66
C GLY A 107 21.45 -14.89 -21.01
N GLY A 108 22.13 -14.25 -20.06
CA GLY A 108 22.73 -12.93 -20.26
C GLY A 108 21.72 -11.80 -20.46
N PHE A 109 20.44 -11.99 -20.12
CA PHE A 109 19.38 -10.98 -20.22
C PHE A 109 18.46 -10.99 -19.00
N CYS A 110 18.02 -9.80 -18.58
CA CYS A 110 16.87 -9.63 -17.71
C CYS A 110 15.57 -9.65 -18.55
N PRO A 111 14.40 -9.97 -17.97
CA PRO A 111 13.13 -10.09 -18.72
C PRO A 111 12.79 -8.86 -19.58
N GLY A 112 12.98 -7.65 -19.06
CA GLY A 112 12.73 -6.42 -19.82
C GLY A 112 13.76 -6.20 -20.93
N THR A 113 15.03 -6.50 -20.68
CA THR A 113 16.11 -6.31 -21.66
C THR A 113 16.05 -7.33 -22.80
N SER A 114 15.53 -8.53 -22.56
CA SER A 114 15.31 -9.52 -23.62
C SER A 114 14.24 -9.09 -24.61
N LEU A 115 13.21 -8.37 -24.17
CA LEU A 115 12.19 -7.81 -25.09
C LEU A 115 12.79 -6.71 -25.98
N VAL A 116 13.65 -5.86 -25.43
CA VAL A 116 14.40 -4.86 -26.22
C VAL A 116 15.34 -5.54 -27.21
N ALA A 117 16.10 -6.55 -26.76
CA ALA A 117 16.97 -7.33 -27.64
C ALA A 117 16.19 -8.04 -28.76
N ALA A 118 15.03 -8.62 -28.45
CA ALA A 118 14.14 -9.22 -29.43
C ALA A 118 13.60 -8.20 -30.44
N ALA A 119 13.24 -7.00 -29.99
CA ALA A 119 12.82 -5.90 -30.86
C ALA A 119 13.95 -5.45 -31.81
N THR A 120 15.22 -5.56 -31.39
CA THR A 120 16.39 -5.33 -32.26
C THR A 120 16.79 -6.52 -33.14
N LEU A 121 15.95 -7.57 -33.21
CA LEU A 121 16.15 -8.79 -34.00
C LEU A 121 17.41 -9.61 -33.62
N LYS A 122 17.84 -9.54 -32.36
CA LYS A 122 18.95 -10.38 -31.86
C LYS A 122 18.43 -11.76 -31.49
N LEU A 123 19.00 -12.79 -32.11
CA LEU A 123 18.59 -14.19 -31.92
C LEU A 123 18.66 -14.62 -30.46
N ASP A 124 19.73 -14.26 -29.76
CA ASP A 124 19.93 -14.58 -28.34
C ASP A 124 18.78 -14.04 -27.47
N GLY A 125 18.36 -12.80 -27.74
CA GLY A 125 17.26 -12.15 -27.02
C GLY A 125 15.89 -12.76 -27.34
N ILE A 126 15.65 -13.14 -28.59
CA ILE A 126 14.41 -13.81 -29.02
C ILE A 126 14.28 -15.17 -28.34
N LEU A 127 15.34 -15.99 -28.36
CA LEU A 127 15.34 -17.31 -27.73
C LEU A 127 15.12 -17.20 -26.21
N PHE A 128 15.77 -16.24 -25.56
CA PHE A 128 15.57 -15.99 -24.15
C PHE A 128 14.13 -15.55 -23.85
N ALA A 129 13.58 -14.61 -24.63
CA ALA A 129 12.20 -14.13 -24.44
C ALA A 129 11.18 -15.27 -24.60
N LEU A 130 11.33 -16.11 -25.63
CA LEU A 130 10.47 -17.29 -25.82
C LEU A 130 10.59 -18.28 -24.66
N GLY A 131 11.82 -18.54 -24.17
CA GLY A 131 12.04 -19.37 -22.99
C GLY A 131 11.40 -18.78 -21.74
N ALA A 132 11.46 -17.46 -21.55
CA ALA A 132 10.82 -16.77 -20.43
C ALA A 132 9.28 -16.88 -20.50
N PHE A 133 8.67 -16.64 -21.67
CA PHE A 133 7.23 -16.82 -21.86
C PHE A 133 6.79 -18.25 -21.61
N PHE A 134 7.55 -19.24 -22.12
CA PHE A 134 7.29 -20.65 -21.87
C PHE A 134 7.40 -21.00 -20.38
N GLY A 135 8.40 -20.46 -19.69
CA GLY A 135 8.58 -20.64 -18.25
C GLY A 135 7.44 -20.04 -17.43
N ILE A 136 6.99 -18.82 -17.78
CA ILE A 136 5.84 -18.17 -17.13
C ILE A 136 4.57 -19.01 -17.33
N PHE A 137 4.33 -19.49 -18.56
CA PHE A 137 3.17 -20.33 -18.86
C PHE A 137 3.18 -21.63 -18.05
N LEU A 138 4.31 -22.35 -18.04
CA LEU A 138 4.46 -23.59 -17.27
C LEU A 138 4.33 -23.34 -15.76
N PHE A 139 4.88 -22.24 -15.27
CA PHE A 139 4.74 -21.85 -13.86
C PHE A 139 3.28 -21.55 -13.50
N GLY A 140 2.55 -20.82 -14.35
CA GLY A 140 1.13 -20.53 -14.15
C GLY A 140 0.27 -21.79 -14.02
N GLU A 141 0.54 -22.81 -14.82
CA GLU A 141 -0.16 -24.11 -14.73
C GLU A 141 0.24 -24.94 -13.50
N THR A 142 1.48 -24.77 -13.02
CA THR A 142 2.03 -25.61 -11.93
C THR A 142 1.94 -24.98 -10.54
N VAL A 143 1.67 -23.68 -10.43
CA VAL A 143 1.65 -22.96 -9.15
C VAL A 143 0.63 -23.53 -8.17
N GLY A 144 -0.50 -24.06 -8.67
CA GLY A 144 -1.54 -24.71 -7.85
C GLY A 144 -1.03 -25.91 -7.05
N PHE A 145 0.04 -26.57 -7.49
CA PHE A 145 0.65 -27.69 -6.76
C PHE A 145 1.49 -27.24 -5.55
N TYR A 146 1.86 -25.95 -5.48
CA TYR A 146 2.78 -25.41 -4.48
C TYR A 146 2.18 -24.27 -3.66
N GLU A 147 0.85 -24.10 -3.64
CA GLU A 147 0.17 -23.05 -2.86
C GLU A 147 0.62 -22.93 -1.40
N PRO A 148 0.84 -24.04 -0.65
CA PRO A 148 1.30 -23.94 0.74
C PRO A 148 2.69 -23.31 0.88
N PHE A 149 3.56 -23.53 -0.11
CA PHE A 149 4.88 -22.90 -0.15
C PHE A 149 4.79 -21.46 -0.68
N TRP A 150 3.97 -21.22 -1.72
CA TRP A 150 3.80 -19.90 -2.33
C TRP A 150 3.24 -18.86 -1.35
N ASN A 151 2.30 -19.25 -0.50
CA ASN A 151 1.74 -18.38 0.54
C ASN A 151 2.52 -18.45 1.86
N SER A 152 3.69 -19.09 1.88
CA SER A 152 4.51 -19.16 3.09
C SER A 152 5.18 -17.82 3.38
N SER A 153 5.22 -17.43 4.66
CA SER A 153 5.88 -16.21 5.15
C SER A 153 5.38 -14.91 4.49
N TYR A 154 4.06 -14.74 4.46
CA TYR A 154 3.42 -13.47 4.10
C TYR A 154 3.70 -12.41 5.17
N LEU A 155 4.40 -11.35 4.77
CA LEU A 155 4.73 -10.21 5.63
C LEU A 155 3.99 -8.94 5.23
N GLY A 156 3.03 -9.02 4.29
CA GLY A 156 2.34 -7.83 3.78
C GLY A 156 3.29 -6.84 3.10
N ARG A 157 2.95 -5.55 3.15
CA ARG A 157 3.70 -4.42 2.62
C ARG A 157 4.89 -4.08 3.51
N PHE A 158 5.84 -4.99 3.61
CA PHE A 158 7.00 -4.76 4.45
C PHE A 158 7.97 -3.75 3.81
N THR A 159 8.07 -2.54 4.36
CA THR A 159 8.96 -1.50 3.86
C THR A 159 10.24 -1.36 4.69
N LEU A 160 11.28 -0.72 4.13
CA LEU A 160 12.51 -0.40 4.88
C LEU A 160 12.24 0.49 6.10
N MET A 161 11.15 1.27 6.07
CA MET A 161 10.74 2.16 7.16
C MET A 161 10.33 1.37 8.40
N GLU A 162 9.56 0.30 8.20
CA GLU A 162 9.18 -0.62 9.27
C GLU A 162 10.36 -1.45 9.75
N LEU A 163 11.22 -1.95 8.85
CA LEU A 163 12.36 -2.79 9.22
C LEU A 163 13.32 -2.07 10.19
N PHE A 164 13.61 -0.79 9.94
CA PHE A 164 14.52 0.00 10.75
C PHE A 164 13.82 0.87 11.80
N ASN A 165 12.48 0.83 11.86
CA ASN A 165 11.64 1.69 12.70
C ASN A 165 12.13 3.16 12.68
N SER A 166 12.37 3.68 11.49
CA SER A 166 13.02 4.97 11.27
C SER A 166 12.19 5.84 10.33
N GLU A 167 12.28 7.15 10.52
CA GLU A 167 11.61 8.13 9.68
C GLU A 167 12.04 7.99 8.21
N THR A 168 11.08 8.14 7.29
CA THR A 168 11.28 8.02 5.84
C THR A 168 12.43 8.87 5.34
N GLY A 169 12.59 10.09 5.87
CA GLY A 169 13.66 11.01 5.50
C GLY A 169 15.06 10.44 5.71
N VAL A 170 15.28 9.80 6.86
CA VAL A 170 16.57 9.18 7.22
C VAL A 170 16.90 8.04 6.27
N ILE A 171 15.90 7.21 5.92
CA ILE A 171 16.08 6.06 5.03
C ILE A 171 16.37 6.52 3.61
N VAL A 172 15.68 7.54 3.11
CA VAL A 172 15.94 8.11 1.78
C VAL A 172 17.39 8.61 1.69
N VAL A 173 17.88 9.32 2.71
CA VAL A 173 19.28 9.77 2.77
C VAL A 173 20.23 8.57 2.85
N ALA A 174 19.96 7.59 3.69
CA ALA A 174 20.80 6.40 3.85
C ALA A 174 20.92 5.59 2.55
N VAL A 175 19.82 5.39 1.82
CA VAL A 175 19.80 4.68 0.53
C VAL A 175 20.58 5.47 -0.53
N VAL A 176 20.48 6.80 -0.56
CA VAL A 176 21.28 7.64 -1.47
C VAL A 176 22.77 7.51 -1.17
N LEU A 177 23.17 7.58 0.11
CA LEU A 177 24.56 7.40 0.51
C LEU A 177 25.09 6.00 0.16
N MET A 178 24.27 4.97 0.39
CA MET A 178 24.58 3.59 0.01
C MET A 178 24.77 3.46 -1.50
N ALA A 179 23.90 4.06 -2.32
CA ALA A 179 24.04 4.04 -3.77
C ALA A 179 25.31 4.77 -4.25
N LEU A 180 25.64 5.92 -3.66
CA LEU A 180 26.90 6.61 -3.95
C LEU A 180 28.13 5.78 -3.56
N ALA A 181 28.07 5.07 -2.44
CA ALA A 181 29.10 4.13 -2.02
C ALA A 181 29.21 2.96 -3.02
N ALA A 182 28.08 2.39 -3.46
CA ALA A 182 28.05 1.33 -4.45
C ALA A 182 28.63 1.79 -5.80
N PHE A 183 28.37 3.03 -6.23
CA PHE A 183 29.00 3.61 -7.42
C PHE A 183 30.51 3.75 -7.24
N ALA A 184 30.97 4.27 -6.10
CA ALA A 184 32.40 4.36 -5.81
C ALA A 184 33.08 2.99 -5.81
N LEU A 185 32.47 1.98 -5.17
CA LEU A 185 32.95 0.60 -5.12
C LEU A 185 32.99 -0.02 -6.52
N SER A 186 31.95 0.18 -7.33
CA SER A 186 31.90 -0.33 -8.71
C SER A 186 33.03 0.24 -9.56
N GLU A 187 33.38 1.53 -9.38
CA GLU A 187 34.50 2.15 -10.09
C GLU A 187 35.85 1.59 -9.64
N VAL A 188 35.99 1.25 -8.35
CA VAL A 188 37.20 0.61 -7.83
C VAL A 188 37.32 -0.81 -8.40
N ALA A 189 36.23 -1.57 -8.42
CA ALA A 189 36.19 -2.92 -8.97
C ALA A 189 36.57 -2.95 -10.46
N GLU A 190 36.04 -2.03 -11.27
CA GLU A 190 36.39 -1.92 -12.70
C GLU A 190 37.89 -1.61 -12.93
N ARG A 191 38.50 -0.81 -12.05
CA ARG A 191 39.93 -0.46 -12.15
C ARG A 191 40.82 -1.61 -11.71
N VAL A 192 40.48 -2.28 -10.61
CA VAL A 192 41.31 -3.32 -9.99
C VAL A 192 41.15 -4.65 -10.72
N ILE A 193 39.92 -5.07 -10.98
CA ILE A 193 39.59 -6.39 -11.53
C ILE A 193 39.42 -6.30 -13.04
N GLY A 194 38.60 -5.34 -13.50
CA GLY A 194 38.32 -5.13 -14.92
C GLY A 194 39.51 -4.63 -15.74
N LYS A 195 40.58 -4.14 -15.07
CA LYS A 195 41.75 -3.49 -15.68
C LYS A 195 41.39 -2.44 -16.73
N GLN A 196 40.20 -1.84 -16.61
CA GLN A 196 39.78 -0.79 -17.53
C GLN A 196 40.62 0.47 -17.26
N GLY A 197 41.08 1.13 -18.33
CA GLY A 197 41.82 2.39 -18.23
C GLY A 197 41.01 3.49 -17.54
N LYS A 198 41.66 4.58 -17.11
CA LYS A 198 40.96 5.76 -16.60
C LYS A 198 40.09 6.35 -17.72
N ALA A 199 38.83 5.93 -17.80
CA ALA A 199 37.87 6.53 -18.72
C ALA A 199 37.82 8.04 -18.48
N ILE A 200 37.73 8.82 -19.56
CA ILE A 200 37.56 10.28 -19.49
C ILE A 200 36.14 10.52 -18.95
N ARG A 201 36.05 10.77 -17.63
CA ARG A 201 34.77 10.95 -16.95
C ARG A 201 34.48 12.43 -16.79
N PRO A 202 33.28 12.88 -17.14
CA PRO A 202 32.98 14.30 -17.17
C PRO A 202 32.75 14.85 -15.76
N ARG A 203 33.20 16.07 -15.49
CA ARG A 203 33.23 16.66 -14.13
C ARG A 203 31.84 16.92 -13.53
N TRP A 204 30.80 17.07 -14.34
CA TRP A 204 29.41 17.31 -13.89
C TRP A 204 28.82 16.16 -13.06
N ARG A 205 29.43 14.96 -13.09
CA ARG A 205 29.01 13.81 -12.27
C ARG A 205 29.02 14.11 -10.76
N TYR A 206 29.97 14.92 -10.30
CA TYR A 206 30.04 15.32 -8.90
C TYR A 206 28.94 16.33 -8.55
N GLY A 207 28.54 17.16 -9.51
CA GLY A 207 27.38 18.04 -9.40
C GLY A 207 26.07 17.24 -9.30
N LEU A 208 25.91 16.19 -10.12
CA LEU A 208 24.76 15.28 -10.00
C LEU A 208 24.72 14.55 -8.66
N ALA A 209 25.86 14.01 -8.20
CA ALA A 209 25.93 13.34 -6.91
C ALA A 209 25.62 14.30 -5.75
N GLY A 210 26.18 15.53 -5.79
CA GLY A 210 25.85 16.57 -4.82
C GLY A 210 24.39 17.00 -4.89
N GLY A 211 23.81 17.10 -6.09
CA GLY A 211 22.39 17.38 -6.30
C GLY A 211 21.49 16.29 -5.72
N ALA A 212 21.82 15.01 -5.89
CA ALA A 212 21.07 13.90 -5.31
C ALA A 212 21.11 13.91 -3.78
N VAL A 213 22.26 14.24 -3.18
CA VAL A 213 22.39 14.40 -1.71
C VAL A 213 21.63 15.62 -1.21
N ALA A 214 21.69 16.75 -1.93
CA ALA A 214 20.93 17.93 -1.59
C ALA A 214 19.42 17.67 -1.67
N LEU A 215 18.98 16.93 -2.70
CA LEU A 215 17.58 16.56 -2.86
C LEU A 215 17.13 15.58 -1.79
N SER A 216 17.96 14.60 -1.41
CA SER A 216 17.62 13.67 -0.32
C SER A 216 17.54 14.39 1.02
N ALA A 217 18.44 15.35 1.28
CA ALA A 217 18.36 16.21 2.45
C ALA A 217 17.10 17.09 2.43
N ALA A 218 16.70 17.60 1.27
CA ALA A 218 15.44 18.34 1.11
C ALA A 218 14.23 17.45 1.40
N VAL A 219 14.19 16.21 0.89
CA VAL A 219 13.13 15.24 1.22
C VAL A 219 13.10 14.93 2.71
N ALA A 220 14.27 14.75 3.33
CA ALA A 220 14.35 14.52 4.77
C ALA A 220 13.90 15.73 5.59
N PHE A 221 14.13 16.96 5.10
CA PHE A 221 13.71 18.18 5.77
C PHE A 221 12.21 18.48 5.58
N ILE A 222 11.67 18.20 4.40
CA ILE A 222 10.23 18.35 4.11
C ILE A 222 9.43 17.29 4.91
N GLY A 223 10.01 16.10 5.09
CA GLY A 223 9.35 14.99 5.76
C GLY A 223 8.27 14.34 4.90
N GLN A 224 7.54 13.41 5.49
CA GLN A 224 6.31 12.85 4.91
C GLN A 224 5.10 13.38 5.68
N PRO A 225 3.96 13.61 5.01
CA PRO A 225 2.78 14.16 5.66
C PRO A 225 2.28 13.17 6.72
N SER A 226 2.10 13.68 7.94
CA SER A 226 1.52 12.92 9.05
C SER A 226 0.02 12.65 8.79
N ASN A 227 -0.59 11.73 9.56
CA ASN A 227 -2.03 11.49 9.47
C ASN A 227 -2.85 12.78 9.64
N ALA A 228 -2.45 13.66 10.55
CA ALA A 228 -3.09 14.96 10.77
C ALA A 228 -2.97 15.89 9.55
N ASP A 229 -1.80 15.92 8.90
CA ASP A 229 -1.60 16.71 7.68
C ASP A 229 -2.46 16.20 6.52
N ARG A 230 -2.56 14.87 6.38
CA ARG A 230 -3.43 14.23 5.38
C ARG A 230 -4.90 14.54 5.66
N TRP A 231 -5.34 14.53 6.92
CA TRP A 231 -6.68 14.98 7.27
C TRP A 231 -6.90 16.43 6.85
N ASN A 232 -5.98 17.35 7.16
CA ASN A 232 -6.10 18.76 6.79
C ASN A 232 -6.22 18.95 5.26
N MET A 233 -5.54 18.12 4.46
CA MET A 233 -5.67 18.13 3.00
C MET A 233 -7.05 17.65 2.50
N LEU A 234 -7.67 16.71 3.23
CA LEU A 234 -8.98 16.12 2.91
C LEU A 234 -10.15 16.86 3.56
N GLU A 235 -9.90 17.66 4.59
CA GLU A 235 -10.90 18.28 5.46
C GLU A 235 -11.94 19.05 4.64
N ALA A 236 -11.51 19.88 3.70
CA ALA A 236 -12.42 20.66 2.85
C ALA A 236 -13.42 19.79 2.05
N ALA A 237 -13.07 18.55 1.72
CA ALA A 237 -13.92 17.63 0.97
C ALA A 237 -14.71 16.67 1.87
N LYS A 238 -14.15 16.28 3.04
CA LYS A 238 -14.69 15.22 3.90
C LYS A 238 -15.41 15.74 5.14
N GLN A 239 -15.07 16.92 5.64
CA GLN A 239 -15.74 17.54 6.79
C GLN A 239 -17.26 17.74 6.57
N PRO A 240 -17.75 18.16 5.37
CA PRO A 240 -19.19 18.26 5.13
C PRO A 240 -19.95 16.94 5.32
N LEU A 241 -19.30 15.78 5.14
CA LEU A 241 -19.91 14.47 5.37
C LEU A 241 -20.15 14.21 6.87
N LEU A 242 -19.29 14.73 7.74
CA LEU A 242 -19.48 14.68 9.19
C LEU A 242 -20.58 15.65 9.62
N ASP A 243 -20.56 16.87 9.07
CA ASP A 243 -21.53 17.92 9.43
C ASP A 243 -22.96 17.55 9.00
N THR A 244 -23.12 16.90 7.84
CA THR A 244 -24.40 16.38 7.35
C THR A 244 -24.78 15.02 7.92
N ARG A 245 -23.93 14.45 8.79
CA ARG A 245 -24.05 13.09 9.33
C ARG A 245 -24.20 12.00 8.27
N ALA A 246 -23.69 12.21 7.06
CA ALA A 246 -23.81 11.28 5.94
C ALA A 246 -23.06 9.95 6.14
N VAL A 247 -22.09 9.92 7.07
CA VAL A 247 -21.27 8.74 7.38
C VAL A 247 -21.66 8.07 8.71
N TYR A 248 -22.67 8.59 9.39
CA TYR A 248 -23.22 8.01 10.62
C TYR A 248 -24.33 7.06 10.21
N VAL A 249 -24.11 5.78 10.51
CA VAL A 249 -24.99 4.69 10.10
C VAL A 249 -25.84 4.29 11.29
N HIS A 250 -27.15 4.27 11.08
CA HIS A 250 -28.10 3.84 12.10
C HIS A 250 -27.84 2.38 12.51
N PRO A 251 -27.95 2.00 13.80
CA PRO A 251 -27.71 0.63 14.26
C PRO A 251 -28.47 -0.45 13.47
N ALA A 252 -29.71 -0.16 13.06
CA ALA A 252 -30.52 -1.07 12.26
C ALA A 252 -30.03 -1.25 10.82
N GLU A 253 -29.44 -0.20 10.22
CA GLU A 253 -28.81 -0.32 8.90
C GLU A 253 -27.56 -1.19 8.98
N MET A 254 -26.70 -0.93 9.98
CA MET A 254 -25.51 -1.75 10.24
C MET A 254 -25.90 -3.22 10.44
N LEU A 255 -26.93 -3.51 11.25
CA LEU A 255 -27.42 -4.87 11.47
C LEU A 255 -27.89 -5.55 10.18
N THR A 256 -28.48 -4.79 9.24
CA THR A 256 -28.88 -5.32 7.93
C THR A 256 -27.65 -5.78 7.13
N TRP A 257 -26.59 -4.97 7.12
CA TRP A 257 -25.34 -5.31 6.43
C TRP A 257 -24.57 -6.43 7.10
N MET A 258 -24.53 -6.48 8.43
CA MET A 258 -23.94 -7.59 9.20
C MET A 258 -24.52 -8.96 8.80
N ASN A 259 -25.78 -9.00 8.40
CA ASN A 259 -26.48 -10.22 8.00
C ASN A 259 -26.45 -10.48 6.48
N ASP A 260 -25.81 -9.63 5.67
CA ASP A 260 -25.65 -9.86 4.22
C ASP A 260 -24.39 -10.68 3.93
N PRO A 261 -24.51 -11.94 3.46
CA PRO A 261 -23.36 -12.80 3.18
C PRO A 261 -22.51 -12.32 1.99
N LYS A 262 -22.97 -11.34 1.22
CA LYS A 262 -22.23 -10.78 0.07
C LYS A 262 -21.26 -9.68 0.48
N ILE A 263 -21.35 -9.18 1.72
CA ILE A 263 -20.56 -8.06 2.20
C ILE A 263 -19.59 -8.55 3.25
N VAL A 264 -18.33 -8.11 3.13
CA VAL A 264 -17.32 -8.38 4.15
C VAL A 264 -17.41 -7.28 5.19
N ASN A 265 -18.04 -7.56 6.33
CA ASN A 265 -18.21 -6.59 7.40
C ASN A 265 -17.03 -6.65 8.39
N ILE A 266 -16.40 -5.50 8.61
CA ILE A 266 -15.36 -5.32 9.62
C ILE A 266 -15.88 -4.35 10.67
N LEU A 267 -16.08 -4.86 11.87
CA LEU A 267 -16.55 -4.09 13.02
C LEU A 267 -15.35 -3.74 13.90
N VAL A 268 -15.13 -2.45 14.12
CA VAL A 268 -13.95 -1.94 14.84
C VAL A 268 -14.42 -1.16 16.05
N ASP A 269 -14.13 -1.70 17.23
CA ASP A 269 -14.41 -1.05 18.52
C ASP A 269 -13.13 -0.38 19.03
N VAL A 270 -13.16 0.95 19.09
CA VAL A 270 -11.99 1.78 19.44
C VAL A 270 -11.89 2.12 20.92
N ARG A 271 -12.82 1.62 21.72
CA ARG A 271 -12.84 1.83 23.17
C ARG A 271 -11.69 1.09 23.85
N GLY A 272 -11.49 1.38 25.12
CA GLY A 272 -10.54 0.63 25.95
C GLY A 272 -11.05 -0.77 26.31
N GLU A 273 -10.10 -1.64 26.68
CA GLU A 273 -10.34 -3.06 26.94
C GLU A 273 -11.40 -3.32 28.01
N ALA A 274 -11.44 -2.47 29.06
CA ALA A 274 -12.42 -2.60 30.13
C ALA A 274 -13.86 -2.45 29.63
N GLU A 275 -14.14 -1.43 28.81
CA GLU A 275 -15.48 -1.19 28.25
C GLU A 275 -15.86 -2.25 27.23
N TYR A 276 -14.91 -2.66 26.40
CA TYR A 276 -15.08 -3.75 25.45
C TYR A 276 -15.47 -5.06 26.15
N ASN A 277 -14.79 -5.42 27.24
CA ASN A 277 -15.07 -6.63 28.00
C ASN A 277 -16.42 -6.58 28.73
N LEU A 278 -16.91 -5.39 29.11
CA LEU A 278 -18.25 -5.25 29.69
C LEU A 278 -19.33 -5.64 28.69
N PHE A 279 -19.28 -5.08 27.49
CA PHE A 279 -20.17 -5.40 26.39
C PHE A 279 -19.57 -4.92 25.07
N HIS A 280 -19.63 -5.75 24.04
CA HIS A 280 -19.32 -5.36 22.66
C HIS A 280 -20.28 -6.05 21.70
N ILE A 281 -20.45 -5.46 20.51
CA ILE A 281 -21.22 -6.07 19.42
C ILE A 281 -20.49 -7.34 18.97
N ARG A 282 -21.24 -8.40 18.66
CA ARG A 282 -20.65 -9.66 18.21
C ARG A 282 -19.84 -9.45 16.93
N ASP A 283 -18.69 -10.13 16.87
CA ASP A 283 -17.70 -10.03 15.78
C ASP A 283 -17.00 -8.66 15.67
N ALA A 284 -17.26 -7.72 16.60
CA ALA A 284 -16.44 -6.54 16.77
C ALA A 284 -15.00 -6.94 17.14
N ARG A 285 -14.03 -6.28 16.52
CA ARG A 285 -12.62 -6.39 16.85
C ARG A 285 -12.27 -5.23 17.76
N HIS A 286 -11.71 -5.54 18.93
CA HIS A 286 -11.13 -4.53 19.81
C HIS A 286 -9.83 -4.01 19.18
N VAL A 287 -9.86 -2.75 18.74
CA VAL A 287 -8.70 -2.03 18.20
C VAL A 287 -8.73 -0.63 18.80
N PRO A 288 -8.13 -0.44 19.99
CA PRO A 288 -8.07 0.86 20.64
C PRO A 288 -7.59 1.95 19.68
N TYR A 289 -8.05 3.18 19.85
CA TYR A 289 -7.67 4.28 18.96
C TYR A 289 -6.15 4.39 18.72
N ALA A 290 -5.34 4.16 19.76
CA ALA A 290 -3.87 4.20 19.69
C ALA A 290 -3.24 3.08 18.82
N GLU A 291 -3.98 2.01 18.55
CA GLU A 291 -3.53 0.83 17.79
C GLU A 291 -4.12 0.78 16.38
N LEU A 292 -4.90 1.80 15.97
CA LEU A 292 -5.52 1.84 14.63
C LEU A 292 -4.50 1.73 13.50
N ASP A 293 -3.30 2.28 13.68
CA ASP A 293 -2.22 2.21 12.69
C ASP A 293 -1.88 0.76 12.30
N ALA A 294 -1.93 -0.17 13.25
CA ALA A 294 -1.58 -1.58 13.04
C ALA A 294 -2.56 -2.31 12.12
N VAL A 295 -3.79 -1.80 11.94
CA VAL A 295 -4.83 -2.44 11.11
C VAL A 295 -5.09 -1.70 9.79
N VAL A 296 -4.47 -0.53 9.58
CA VAL A 296 -4.64 0.28 8.36
C VAL A 296 -4.28 -0.50 7.11
N GLU A 297 -3.17 -1.23 7.12
CA GLU A 297 -2.73 -1.98 5.96
C GLU A 297 -3.68 -3.14 5.65
N GLU A 298 -4.14 -3.85 6.69
CA GLU A 298 -5.15 -4.89 6.58
C GLU A 298 -6.44 -4.34 5.96
N PHE A 299 -6.90 -3.19 6.44
CA PHE A 299 -8.13 -2.56 5.95
C PHE A 299 -7.98 -2.05 4.51
N ASN A 300 -6.80 -1.55 4.16
CA ASN A 300 -6.48 -1.25 2.79
C ASN A 300 -6.41 -2.52 1.93
N ALA A 301 -6.08 -3.69 2.45
CA ALA A 301 -6.08 -4.93 1.67
C ALA A 301 -7.49 -5.53 1.46
N LEU A 302 -8.53 -4.98 2.08
CA LEU A 302 -9.91 -5.49 1.97
C LEU A 302 -10.46 -5.39 0.55
N PRO A 303 -11.35 -6.33 0.15
CA PRO A 303 -12.01 -6.30 -1.15
C PRO A 303 -13.00 -5.13 -1.28
N ASP A 304 -13.38 -4.78 -2.51
CA ASP A 304 -14.26 -3.63 -2.80
C ASP A 304 -15.66 -3.72 -2.17
N ASN A 305 -16.12 -4.94 -1.85
CA ASN A 305 -17.39 -5.22 -1.17
C ASN A 305 -17.25 -5.24 0.37
N ALA A 306 -16.12 -4.77 0.92
CA ALA A 306 -15.95 -4.64 2.35
C ALA A 306 -16.54 -3.33 2.89
N LEU A 307 -17.13 -3.41 4.09
CA LEU A 307 -17.61 -2.29 4.88
C LEU A 307 -16.90 -2.28 6.23
N VAL A 308 -16.35 -1.12 6.60
CA VAL A 308 -15.71 -0.91 7.90
C VAL A 308 -16.62 -0.05 8.76
N PHE A 309 -17.14 -0.59 9.85
CA PHE A 309 -17.93 0.16 10.84
C PHE A 309 -17.07 0.41 12.07
N VAL A 310 -16.92 1.68 12.42
CA VAL A 310 -16.16 2.10 13.59
C VAL A 310 -17.12 2.57 14.67
N MET A 311 -16.88 2.15 15.90
CA MET A 311 -17.73 2.46 17.04
C MET A 311 -16.90 2.80 18.27
N SER A 312 -17.43 3.73 19.05
CA SER A 312 -17.00 4.00 20.42
C SER A 312 -18.22 3.94 21.34
N SER A 313 -18.11 4.40 22.58
CA SER A 313 -19.24 4.34 23.51
C SER A 313 -20.34 5.30 23.06
N ASP A 314 -19.95 6.48 22.55
CA ASP A 314 -20.79 7.37 21.76
C ASP A 314 -20.26 7.51 20.31
N GLU A 315 -19.91 8.72 19.88
CA GLU A 315 -19.44 9.05 18.56
C GLU A 315 -18.08 9.78 18.57
N VAL A 316 -17.56 10.21 19.72
CA VAL A 316 -16.39 11.12 19.77
C VAL A 316 -15.12 10.41 19.31
N GLN A 317 -14.69 9.33 19.97
CA GLN A 317 -13.54 8.56 19.48
C GLN A 317 -13.84 7.87 18.16
N ALA A 318 -15.07 7.41 17.92
CA ALA A 318 -15.44 6.81 16.63
C ALA A 318 -15.24 7.79 15.46
N THR A 319 -15.56 9.08 15.66
CA THR A 319 -15.32 10.14 14.67
C THR A 319 -13.83 10.39 14.47
N GLN A 320 -13.03 10.41 15.54
CA GLN A 320 -11.58 10.54 15.44
C GLN A 320 -10.95 9.36 14.69
N ALA A 321 -11.40 8.15 14.98
CA ALA A 321 -10.97 6.93 14.31
C ALA A 321 -11.38 6.93 12.83
N TRP A 322 -12.60 7.37 12.51
CA TRP A 322 -13.03 7.55 11.13
C TRP A 322 -12.14 8.55 10.37
N LYS A 323 -11.83 9.70 10.98
CA LYS A 323 -10.89 10.70 10.39
C LYS A 323 -9.52 10.08 10.13
N TYR A 324 -9.01 9.31 11.09
CA TYR A 324 -7.72 8.62 10.99
C TYR A 324 -7.71 7.64 9.80
N LEU A 325 -8.67 6.73 9.73
CA LEU A 325 -8.75 5.70 8.70
C LEU A 325 -8.96 6.30 7.30
N VAL A 326 -9.81 7.33 7.18
CA VAL A 326 -10.02 8.03 5.91
C VAL A 326 -8.77 8.79 5.46
N ALA A 327 -8.02 9.37 6.39
CA ALA A 327 -6.73 10.02 6.10
C ALA A 327 -5.63 9.03 5.69
N GLU A 328 -5.72 7.77 6.14
CA GLU A 328 -4.88 6.66 5.67
C GLU A 328 -5.40 5.98 4.38
N GLY A 329 -6.45 6.54 3.76
CA GLY A 329 -6.96 6.07 2.48
C GLY A 329 -7.89 4.86 2.55
N VAL A 330 -8.30 4.42 3.75
CA VAL A 330 -9.28 3.35 3.91
C VAL A 330 -10.63 3.81 3.36
N VAL A 331 -11.24 2.98 2.51
CA VAL A 331 -12.52 3.25 1.86
C VAL A 331 -13.67 2.57 2.60
N ASN A 332 -14.90 3.01 2.34
CA ASN A 332 -16.13 2.43 2.91
C ASN A 332 -16.13 2.36 4.45
N VAL A 333 -15.59 3.40 5.10
CA VAL A 333 -15.59 3.55 6.54
C VAL A 333 -16.81 4.35 6.99
N TYR A 334 -17.53 3.83 7.98
CA TYR A 334 -18.75 4.40 8.54
C TYR A 334 -18.70 4.42 10.07
N ILE A 335 -19.40 5.36 10.69
CA ILE A 335 -19.48 5.52 12.15
C ILE A 335 -20.81 4.92 12.62
N LEU A 336 -20.81 4.14 13.69
CA LEU A 336 -22.05 3.70 14.34
C LEU A 336 -22.73 4.90 15.03
N GLU A 337 -23.92 5.26 14.55
CA GLU A 337 -24.70 6.37 15.11
C GLU A 337 -25.08 6.12 16.58
N GLY A 338 -24.71 7.07 17.43
CA GLY A 338 -24.89 7.04 18.89
C GLY A 338 -24.06 5.97 19.60
N GLY A 339 -23.14 5.32 18.89
CA GLY A 339 -22.21 4.33 19.43
C GLY A 339 -22.85 3.10 20.02
N VAL A 340 -22.08 2.43 20.87
CA VAL A 340 -22.52 1.25 21.63
C VAL A 340 -23.66 1.61 22.59
N ASN A 341 -23.72 2.85 23.06
CA ASN A 341 -24.82 3.31 23.91
C ASN A 341 -26.18 3.27 23.20
N ASN A 342 -26.24 3.76 21.96
CA ASN A 342 -27.48 3.70 21.17
C ASN A 342 -27.80 2.27 20.73
N TRP A 343 -26.79 1.45 20.44
CA TRP A 343 -26.98 0.02 20.18
C TRP A 343 -27.67 -0.69 21.36
N ILE A 344 -27.17 -0.47 22.58
CA ILE A 344 -27.78 -1.01 23.80
C ILE A 344 -29.18 -0.42 24.02
N ALA A 345 -29.41 0.87 23.71
CA ALA A 345 -30.73 1.49 23.85
C ALA A 345 -31.79 0.77 23.00
N LEU A 346 -31.44 0.39 21.77
CA LEU A 346 -32.36 -0.25 20.81
C LEU A 346 -32.51 -1.75 21.05
N TYR A 347 -31.41 -2.45 21.35
CA TYR A 347 -31.38 -3.93 21.38
C TYR A 347 -31.20 -4.53 22.78
N GLY A 348 -30.90 -3.70 23.78
CA GLY A 348 -30.70 -4.13 25.17
C GLY A 348 -31.98 -4.44 25.92
N GLU A 349 -33.15 -4.01 25.43
CA GLU A 349 -34.48 -4.27 26.02
C GLU A 349 -34.58 -3.97 27.53
N GLY A 350 -33.84 -2.97 28.01
CA GLY A 350 -33.82 -2.60 29.44
C GLY A 350 -33.01 -3.56 30.33
N ALA A 351 -32.18 -4.44 29.76
CA ALA A 351 -31.33 -5.37 30.50
C ALA A 351 -30.30 -4.66 31.41
N PHE A 352 -29.93 -3.42 31.07
CA PHE A 352 -28.96 -2.63 31.83
C PHE A 352 -29.57 -1.30 32.30
N PRO A 353 -29.41 -0.95 33.59
CA PRO A 353 -29.86 0.35 34.10
C PRO A 353 -28.99 1.49 33.56
N ALA A 354 -29.63 2.56 33.08
CA ALA A 354 -28.95 3.75 32.59
C ALA A 354 -28.29 4.54 33.74
N LEU A 355 -27.11 5.10 33.49
CA LEU A 355 -26.41 6.00 34.39
C LEU A 355 -26.99 7.42 34.28
N ALA A 356 -27.03 8.14 35.40
CA ALA A 356 -27.69 9.46 35.48
C ALA A 356 -27.03 10.54 34.61
N THR A 357 -25.69 10.52 34.51
CA THR A 357 -24.89 11.45 33.71
C THR A 357 -23.61 10.75 33.25
N PRO A 358 -23.64 10.03 32.11
CA PRO A 358 -22.41 9.52 31.53
C PRO A 358 -21.52 10.67 31.05
N ALA A 359 -20.21 10.54 31.23
CA ALA A 359 -19.28 11.46 30.61
C ALA A 359 -19.25 11.24 29.08
N ALA A 360 -18.71 12.20 28.33
CA ALA A 360 -18.52 12.07 26.90
C ALA A 360 -17.71 10.80 26.59
N ASP A 361 -18.19 10.04 25.61
CA ASP A 361 -17.62 8.78 25.13
C ASP A 361 -17.37 7.72 26.20
N GLN A 362 -18.25 7.67 27.20
CA GLN A 362 -18.32 6.59 28.18
C GLN A 362 -19.62 5.82 28.06
N LEU A 363 -19.56 4.57 28.50
CA LEU A 363 -20.73 3.70 28.50
C LEU A 363 -21.82 4.27 29.42
N ALA A 364 -23.03 4.43 28.90
CA ALA A 364 -24.17 5.05 29.57
C ALA A 364 -24.96 4.10 30.47
N TYR A 365 -24.49 2.87 30.64
CA TYR A 365 -25.23 1.80 31.34
C TYR A 365 -24.36 1.19 32.44
N ALA A 366 -24.95 0.84 33.58
CA ALA A 366 -24.24 0.05 34.59
C ALA A 366 -24.35 -1.43 34.24
N ILE A 367 -23.28 -1.99 33.66
CA ILE A 367 -23.19 -3.40 33.33
C ILE A 367 -22.47 -4.12 34.49
N PRO A 368 -23.17 -4.94 35.30
CA PRO A 368 -22.60 -5.51 36.52
C PRO A 368 -21.64 -6.68 36.28
N ILE A 369 -21.66 -7.26 35.08
CA ILE A 369 -20.90 -8.45 34.70
C ILE A 369 -20.24 -8.18 33.34
N ALA A 370 -19.01 -8.65 33.15
CA ALA A 370 -18.35 -8.62 31.85
C ALA A 370 -18.99 -9.65 30.90
N TYR A 371 -20.04 -9.23 30.18
CA TYR A 371 -20.72 -10.10 29.21
C TYR A 371 -19.94 -10.24 27.91
N GLY A 372 -19.15 -9.23 27.53
CA GLY A 372 -18.56 -9.15 26.19
C GLY A 372 -19.63 -9.33 25.10
N ALA A 373 -19.39 -10.20 24.13
CA ALA A 373 -20.35 -10.56 23.08
C ALA A 373 -21.39 -11.63 23.48
N SER A 374 -21.40 -12.11 24.73
CA SER A 374 -22.31 -13.20 25.13
C SER A 374 -23.74 -12.74 25.41
N HIS A 375 -23.97 -11.44 25.54
CA HIS A 375 -25.31 -10.90 25.77
C HIS A 375 -26.15 -10.97 24.48
N PRO A 376 -27.46 -11.30 24.52
CA PRO A 376 -28.30 -11.37 23.32
C PRO A 376 -28.31 -10.07 22.49
N ALA A 377 -28.18 -8.91 23.16
CA ALA A 377 -28.08 -7.61 22.49
C ALA A 377 -26.80 -7.44 21.66
N ALA A 378 -25.76 -8.26 21.83
CA ALA A 378 -24.56 -8.20 21.01
C ALA A 378 -24.79 -8.71 19.58
N SER A 379 -25.82 -9.54 19.36
CA SER A 379 -26.17 -10.12 18.06
C SER A 379 -27.69 -10.23 17.93
N PRO A 380 -28.41 -9.09 17.88
CA PRO A 380 -29.87 -9.09 17.81
C PRO A 380 -30.34 -9.71 16.50
N HIS A 381 -31.47 -10.43 16.55
CA HIS A 381 -32.08 -10.96 15.33
C HIS A 381 -32.82 -9.83 14.59
N ALA A 382 -32.47 -9.62 13.31
CA ALA A 382 -32.97 -8.49 12.52
C ALA A 382 -34.50 -8.54 12.28
N ASP A 383 -35.11 -9.72 12.31
CA ASP A 383 -36.56 -9.91 12.16
C ASP A 383 -37.37 -9.44 13.38
N ARG A 384 -36.75 -9.35 14.55
CA ARG A 384 -37.40 -8.91 15.79
C ARG A 384 -37.48 -7.39 15.93
N PHE A 385 -36.58 -6.66 15.28
CA PHE A 385 -36.42 -5.22 15.45
C PHE A 385 -36.54 -4.49 14.11
N LEU A 386 -37.72 -3.93 13.84
CA LEU A 386 -38.00 -3.15 12.65
C LEU A 386 -37.96 -1.67 12.99
N PHE A 387 -36.99 -0.96 12.42
CA PHE A 387 -36.83 0.48 12.56
C PHE A 387 -36.83 1.12 11.17
N ASP A 388 -37.47 2.27 11.02
CA ASP A 388 -37.34 3.10 9.83
C ASP A 388 -36.06 3.93 9.94
N PHE A 389 -35.18 3.83 8.95
CA PHE A 389 -33.95 4.62 8.87
C PHE A 389 -33.66 5.05 7.43
N GLU A 390 -32.94 6.16 7.28
CA GLU A 390 -32.43 6.59 5.98
C GLU A 390 -31.16 5.82 5.66
N LYS A 391 -31.11 5.16 4.49
CA LYS A 391 -29.94 4.38 4.07
C LYS A 391 -28.76 5.30 3.77
N ARG A 392 -27.67 5.19 4.53
CA ARG A 392 -26.45 6.00 4.39
C ARG A 392 -25.29 5.26 3.75
N VAL A 393 -25.27 3.93 3.81
CA VAL A 393 -24.16 3.14 3.25
C VAL A 393 -24.22 3.11 1.73
N VAL A 394 -23.13 3.56 1.12
CA VAL A 394 -22.91 3.58 -0.33
C VAL A 394 -21.51 3.02 -0.61
N LEU A 395 -21.47 1.79 -1.13
CA LEU A 395 -20.21 1.16 -1.52
C LEU A 395 -19.52 1.97 -2.61
N THR A 396 -18.36 2.51 -2.27
CA THR A 396 -17.46 3.14 -3.22
C THR A 396 -16.46 2.10 -3.66
N LEU A 397 -16.31 1.91 -4.97
CA LEU A 397 -15.24 1.08 -5.52
C LEU A 397 -13.90 1.67 -5.08
N LYS A 398 -13.03 0.83 -4.52
CA LYS A 398 -11.70 1.29 -4.14
C LYS A 398 -11.03 1.78 -5.41
N ARG A 399 -10.53 3.02 -5.41
CA ARG A 399 -9.50 3.44 -6.38
C ARG A 399 -8.21 2.75 -5.95
N GLY A 400 -8.20 1.42 -6.07
CA GLY A 400 -7.02 0.64 -5.77
C GLY A 400 -5.91 1.03 -6.74
N PRO A 401 -4.65 0.86 -6.34
CA PRO A 401 -3.59 0.75 -7.32
C PRO A 401 -4.04 -0.22 -8.42
N ALA A 402 -4.22 0.28 -9.63
CA ALA A 402 -4.45 -0.57 -10.78
C ALA A 402 -3.19 -1.43 -10.92
N SER A 403 -3.29 -2.70 -10.55
CA SER A 403 -2.24 -3.66 -10.84
C SER A 403 -2.12 -3.71 -12.35
N GLY A 404 -1.08 -3.11 -12.91
CA GLY A 404 -0.57 -3.44 -14.24
C GLY A 404 0.10 -4.81 -14.24
N GLY A 405 -0.47 -5.78 -13.52
CA GLY A 405 -0.08 -7.17 -13.59
C GLY A 405 -0.66 -7.72 -14.88
N CYS A 406 0.19 -8.18 -15.78
CA CYS A 406 -0.21 -9.12 -16.81
C CYS A 406 -0.74 -10.38 -16.10
N GLY A 407 -2.04 -10.40 -15.88
CA GLY A 407 -2.85 -11.57 -15.56
C GLY A 407 -3.93 -11.68 -16.62
#